data_AF-C4IXH4-F1
#
_entry.id   AF-C4IXH4-F1
#
_cell.length_a   1.000
_cell.length_b   1.000
_cell.length_c   1.000
_cell.angle_alpha   90.00
_cell.angle_beta   90.00
_cell.angle_gamma   90.00
#
_symmetry.space_group_name_H-M   'P 1'
#
loop_
_entity.id
_entity.type
_entity.pdbx_description
1 polymer ?
#
loop_
_entity_poly.entity_id
_entity_poly.type
_entity_poly.pdbx_seq_one_letter_code
_entity_poly.pdbx_strand_id
1 'polypeptide(L)'
;MEDNKLKILMKSRQVVMTSYEVTTVENRFFYYILYKAQKEKNGIYSCIINIDEFKNLTSNPNQKTIAAIKIALNKLKSTILIFDKEDIECNYSLIGGYEFNRATGEFSVKLLPVLYEYLIKYTVYAPLNLQVVSRFKSFYTQRRYEVVEQN
;
A
#
# COMPACT_ATOMS: atom_id res chain seq x y z
N MET A 1 11.91 13.45 21.46
CA MET A 1 11.27 14.04 20.27
C MET A 1 11.63 13.14 19.10
N GLU A 2 10.77 12.19 18.77
CA GLU A 2 11.11 11.11 17.84
C GLU A 2 10.73 11.51 16.42
N ASP A 3 11.78 11.76 15.64
CA ASP A 3 11.89 11.87 14.18
C ASP A 3 10.55 11.96 13.42
N ASN A 4 10.15 13.18 13.10
CA ASN A 4 9.12 13.49 12.10
C ASN A 4 9.67 13.21 10.67
N LYS A 5 10.26 12.03 10.46
CA LYS A 5 10.74 11.59 9.16
C LYS A 5 9.54 11.42 8.25
N LEU A 6 9.50 12.25 7.21
CA LEU A 6 8.51 12.16 6.14
C LEU A 6 8.43 10.69 5.66
N LYS A 7 7.23 10.11 5.75
CA LYS A 7 6.97 8.77 5.22
C LYS A 7 6.79 8.89 3.71
N ILE A 8 7.90 8.79 2.99
CA ILE A 8 7.95 8.87 1.53
C ILE A 8 7.89 7.44 0.97
N LEU A 9 6.86 7.17 0.17
CA LEU A 9 6.75 5.97 -0.66
C LEU A 9 7.23 6.30 -2.06
N MET A 10 8.17 5.52 -2.61
CA MET A 10 8.59 5.67 -4.00
C MET A 10 7.78 4.70 -4.86
N LYS A 11 7.13 5.20 -5.90
CA LYS A 11 6.27 4.40 -6.76
C LYS A 11 6.55 4.69 -8.23
N SER A 12 6.53 3.65 -9.06
CA SER A 12 6.67 3.82 -10.50
C SER A 12 5.41 4.38 -11.13
N ARG A 13 5.59 5.15 -12.21
CA ARG A 13 4.50 5.77 -12.97
C ARG A 13 3.45 4.77 -13.45
N GLN A 14 3.86 3.57 -13.87
CA GLN A 14 2.94 2.53 -14.34
C GLN A 14 1.96 2.07 -13.26
N VAL A 15 2.42 1.86 -12.02
CA VAL A 15 1.53 1.47 -10.90
C VAL A 15 0.67 2.65 -10.41
N VAL A 16 1.03 3.89 -10.74
CA VAL A 16 0.17 5.05 -10.46
C VAL A 16 -0.90 5.25 -11.51
N MET A 17 -0.70 4.81 -12.75
CA MET A 17 -1.70 4.96 -13.81
C MET A 17 -2.73 3.83 -13.86
N THR A 18 -2.56 2.77 -13.08
CA THR A 18 -3.49 1.63 -12.99
C THR A 18 -4.87 2.02 -12.46
N SER A 19 -5.93 1.45 -13.03
CA SER A 19 -7.29 1.50 -12.46
C SER A 19 -7.48 0.39 -11.43
N TYR A 20 -7.74 0.76 -10.18
CA TYR A 20 -8.22 -0.14 -9.14
C TYR A 20 -9.18 0.61 -8.23
N GLU A 21 -10.10 -0.11 -7.59
CA GLU A 21 -11.10 0.46 -6.70
C GLU A 21 -11.02 -0.13 -5.30
N VAL A 22 -10.84 0.76 -4.33
CA VAL A 22 -10.75 0.46 -2.90
C VAL A 22 -11.30 1.65 -2.11
N THR A 23 -11.62 1.45 -0.85
CA THR A 23 -11.95 2.55 0.06
C THR A 23 -10.71 3.39 0.40
N THR A 24 -10.93 4.60 0.89
CA THR A 24 -9.85 5.50 1.34
C THR A 24 -8.92 4.85 2.36
N VAL A 25 -9.46 4.03 3.26
CA VAL A 25 -8.68 3.37 4.33
C VAL A 25 -7.94 2.15 3.80
N GLU A 26 -8.57 1.35 2.94
CA GLU A 26 -7.88 0.28 2.21
C GLU A 26 -6.69 0.81 1.41
N ASN A 27 -6.86 1.94 0.71
CA ASN A 27 -5.77 2.55 -0.04
C ASN A 27 -4.62 3.04 0.87
N ARG A 28 -4.94 3.60 2.04
CA ARG A 28 -3.90 3.96 3.05
C ARG A 28 -3.16 2.72 3.54
N PHE A 29 -3.87 1.63 3.78
CA PHE A 29 -3.26 0.36 4.19
C PHE A 29 -2.32 -0.13 3.09
N PHE A 30 -2.79 -0.14 1.85
CA PHE A 30 -2.01 -0.54 0.69
C PHE A 30 -0.72 0.28 0.59
N TYR A 31 -0.80 1.62 0.57
CA TYR A 31 0.42 2.45 0.51
C TYR A 31 1.37 2.23 1.69
N TYR A 32 0.84 1.99 2.90
CA TYR A 32 1.68 1.71 4.06
C TYR A 32 2.41 0.36 3.95
N ILE A 33 1.73 -0.66 3.40
CA ILE A 33 2.33 -1.97 3.08
C ILE A 33 3.49 -1.78 2.09
N LEU A 34 3.27 -1.03 1.01
CA LEU A 34 4.32 -0.76 0.02
C LEU A 34 5.52 -0.04 0.65
N TYR A 35 5.25 0.94 1.51
CA TYR A 35 6.28 1.70 2.21
C TYR A 35 7.12 0.83 3.15
N LYS A 36 6.48 -0.06 3.92
CA LYS A 36 7.17 -0.98 4.82
C LYS A 36 8.01 -1.97 4.03
N ALA A 37 7.46 -2.57 2.98
CA ALA A 37 8.18 -3.51 2.13
C ALA A 37 9.40 -2.87 1.43
N GLN A 38 9.29 -1.61 1.00
CA GLN A 38 10.41 -0.86 0.43
C GLN A 38 11.53 -0.64 1.45
N LYS A 39 11.21 -0.45 2.73
CA LYS A 39 12.20 -0.23 3.79
C LYS A 39 12.98 -1.47 4.19
N GLU A 40 12.37 -2.65 4.10
CA GLU A 40 13.03 -3.91 4.47
C GLU A 40 14.25 -4.20 3.59
N LYS A 41 14.30 -3.73 2.33
CA LYS A 41 15.44 -3.84 1.38
C LYS A 41 16.08 -5.24 1.21
N ASN A 42 15.46 -6.30 1.71
CA ASN A 42 16.05 -7.64 1.76
C ASN A 42 15.61 -8.58 0.62
N GLY A 43 14.93 -8.06 -0.42
CA GLY A 43 14.37 -8.89 -1.50
C GLY A 43 13.24 -9.83 -1.08
N ILE A 44 12.82 -9.76 0.19
CA ILE A 44 11.68 -10.49 0.70
C ILE A 44 10.44 -9.71 0.31
N TYR A 45 9.60 -10.32 -0.53
CA TYR A 45 8.31 -9.80 -1.00
C TYR A 45 7.26 -9.77 0.13
N SER A 46 7.62 -9.23 1.30
CA SER A 46 6.73 -9.13 2.44
C SER A 46 7.14 -8.03 3.40
N CYS A 47 6.22 -7.62 4.26
CA CYS A 47 6.51 -6.74 5.38
C CYS A 47 5.77 -7.16 6.63
N ILE A 48 6.35 -6.86 7.79
CA ILE A 48 5.71 -7.03 9.09
C ILE A 48 5.09 -5.70 9.53
N ILE A 49 3.82 -5.75 9.90
CA ILE A 49 3.07 -4.59 10.39
C ILE A 49 2.33 -4.97 11.67
N ASN A 50 2.59 -4.27 12.75
CA ASN A 50 1.86 -4.46 14.00
C ASN A 50 0.43 -3.92 13.86
N ILE A 51 -0.53 -4.54 14.56
CA ILE A 51 -1.92 -4.09 14.57
C ILE A 51 -2.07 -2.60 14.89
N ASP A 52 -1.30 -2.05 15.81
CA ASP A 52 -1.41 -0.65 16.22
C ASP A 52 -0.93 0.30 15.10
N GLU A 53 0.01 -0.13 14.26
CA GLU A 53 0.38 0.61 13.06
C GLU A 53 -0.81 0.74 12.09
N PHE A 54 -1.57 -0.34 11.85
CA PHE A 54 -2.79 -0.28 11.03
C PHE A 54 -3.86 0.62 11.65
N LYS A 55 -4.09 0.48 12.96
CA LYS A 55 -5.05 1.33 13.68
C LYS A 55 -4.72 2.81 13.55
N ASN A 56 -3.43 3.17 13.48
CA ASN A 56 -2.99 4.56 13.36
C ASN A 56 -3.21 5.15 11.95
N LEU A 57 -3.52 4.34 10.94
CA LEU A 57 -3.81 4.81 9.56
C LEU A 57 -5.26 5.30 9.37
N THR A 58 -6.12 5.08 10.37
CA THR A 58 -7.52 5.52 10.35
C THR A 58 -7.90 6.15 11.69
N SER A 59 -8.68 7.23 11.66
CA SER A 59 -9.30 7.78 12.87
C SER A 59 -10.62 7.09 13.22
N ASN A 60 -11.21 6.32 12.29
CA ASN A 60 -12.52 5.67 12.47
C ASN A 60 -12.39 4.44 13.40
N PRO A 61 -13.03 4.44 14.59
CA PRO A 61 -12.95 3.33 15.54
C PRO A 61 -13.43 1.99 14.96
N ASN A 62 -14.45 2.01 14.10
CA ASN A 62 -15.00 0.79 13.50
C ASN A 62 -13.99 0.08 12.58
N GLN A 63 -13.00 0.82 12.07
CA GLN A 63 -11.94 0.31 11.21
C GLN A 63 -10.64 -0.01 11.98
N LYS A 64 -10.61 0.19 13.30
CA LYS A 64 -9.47 -0.13 14.18
C LYS A 64 -9.52 -1.54 14.77
N THR A 65 -10.55 -2.32 14.44
CA THR A 65 -10.69 -3.70 14.94
C THR A 65 -9.87 -4.67 14.10
N ILE A 66 -9.43 -5.79 14.71
CA ILE A 66 -8.71 -6.85 13.97
C ILE A 66 -9.57 -7.37 12.81
N ALA A 67 -10.88 -7.51 13.04
CA ALA A 67 -11.83 -7.97 12.04
C ALA A 67 -11.89 -7.01 10.84
N ALA A 68 -12.02 -5.71 11.09
CA ALA A 68 -12.02 -4.71 10.03
C ALA A 68 -10.70 -4.65 9.26
N ILE A 69 -9.57 -4.79 9.95
CA ILE A 69 -8.25 -4.84 9.31
C ILE A 69 -8.15 -6.07 8.39
N LYS A 70 -8.58 -7.25 8.86
CA LYS A 70 -8.62 -8.47 8.04
C LYS A 70 -9.55 -8.33 6.83
N ILE A 71 -10.70 -7.68 6.98
CA ILE A 71 -11.62 -7.40 5.86
C ILE A 71 -10.93 -6.51 4.82
N ALA A 72 -10.27 -5.43 5.26
CA ALA A 72 -9.53 -4.54 4.37
C ALA A 72 -8.40 -5.30 3.63
N LEU A 73 -7.61 -6.11 4.34
CA LEU A 73 -6.55 -6.93 3.72
C LEU A 73 -7.12 -7.97 2.75
N ASN A 74 -8.25 -8.61 3.07
CA ASN A 74 -8.92 -9.52 2.15
C ASN A 74 -9.42 -8.79 0.89
N LYS A 75 -9.92 -7.56 1.04
CA LYS A 75 -10.31 -6.72 -0.09
C LYS A 75 -9.10 -6.38 -0.96
N LEU A 76 -7.98 -5.98 -0.37
CA LEU A 76 -6.74 -5.75 -1.12
C LEU A 76 -6.26 -7.00 -1.86
N LYS A 77 -6.39 -8.19 -1.24
CA LYS A 77 -6.03 -9.47 -1.87
C LYS A 77 -6.92 -9.78 -3.08
N SER A 78 -8.20 -9.42 -3.04
CA SER A 78 -9.13 -9.70 -4.15
C SER A 78 -9.26 -8.56 -5.16
N THR A 79 -8.79 -7.35 -4.84
CA THR A 79 -8.76 -6.24 -5.79
C THR A 79 -7.64 -6.45 -6.80
N ILE A 80 -8.02 -6.37 -8.08
CA ILE A 80 -7.13 -6.51 -9.22
C ILE A 80 -6.55 -5.15 -9.62
N LEU A 81 -5.29 -5.21 -10.02
CA LEU A 81 -4.48 -4.17 -10.61
C LEU A 81 -4.20 -4.59 -12.05
N ILE A 82 -4.69 -3.81 -13.01
CA ILE A 82 -4.45 -4.04 -14.44
C ILE A 82 -3.54 -2.91 -14.95
N PHE A 83 -2.49 -3.30 -15.68
CA PHE A 83 -1.62 -2.38 -16.41
C PHE A 83 -0.95 -3.08 -17.59
N ASP A 84 -0.53 -2.32 -18.57
CA ASP A 84 0.22 -2.85 -19.71
C ASP A 84 1.72 -2.69 -19.49
N LYS A 85 2.46 -3.76 -19.83
CA LYS A 85 3.91 -3.75 -19.95
C LYS A 85 4.24 -4.01 -21.42
N GLU A 86 4.59 -2.94 -22.15
CA GLU A 86 4.76 -3.01 -23.60
C GLU A 86 3.47 -3.59 -24.21
N ASP A 87 3.53 -4.75 -24.85
CA ASP A 87 2.36 -5.43 -25.45
C ASP A 87 1.76 -6.53 -24.55
N ILE A 88 2.13 -6.58 -23.26
CA ILE A 88 1.68 -7.60 -22.30
C ILE A 88 0.73 -6.98 -21.27
N GLU A 89 -0.55 -7.39 -21.30
CA GLU A 89 -1.51 -7.07 -20.24
C GLU A 89 -1.12 -7.81 -18.95
N CYS A 90 -0.86 -7.04 -17.89
CA CYS A 90 -0.56 -7.54 -16.57
C CYS A 90 -1.81 -7.50 -15.69
N ASN A 91 -2.16 -8.63 -15.09
CA ASN A 91 -3.33 -8.77 -14.22
C ASN A 91 -2.91 -9.41 -12.89
N TYR A 92 -2.86 -8.60 -11.83
CA TYR A 92 -2.33 -9.00 -10.54
C TYR A 92 -3.20 -8.47 -9.38
N SER A 93 -3.20 -9.13 -8.24
CA SER A 93 -3.81 -8.56 -7.03
C SER A 93 -2.94 -7.47 -6.40
N LEU A 94 -3.52 -6.59 -5.58
CA LEU A 94 -2.74 -5.55 -4.87
C LEU A 94 -1.79 -6.16 -3.82
N ILE A 95 -2.17 -7.27 -3.19
CA ILE A 95 -1.30 -8.05 -2.30
C ILE A 95 -1.45 -9.55 -2.60
N GLY A 96 -0.44 -10.35 -2.29
CA GLY A 96 -0.52 -11.82 -2.40
C GLY A 96 -1.31 -12.46 -1.26
N GLY A 97 -1.26 -11.87 -0.05
CA GLY A 97 -1.99 -12.35 1.11
C GLY A 97 -1.37 -11.87 2.42
N TYR A 98 -1.79 -12.47 3.54
CA TYR A 98 -1.20 -12.20 4.85
C TYR A 98 -1.27 -13.39 5.79
N GLU A 99 -0.37 -13.42 6.76
CA GLU A 99 -0.38 -14.26 7.95
C GLU A 99 -0.57 -13.37 9.18
N PHE A 100 -1.35 -13.81 10.17
CA PHE A 100 -1.56 -13.06 11.40
C PHE A 100 -1.09 -13.86 12.62
N ASN A 101 -0.05 -13.37 13.28
CA ASN A 101 0.44 -13.93 14.53
C ASN A 101 -0.39 -13.38 15.69
N ARG A 102 -1.20 -14.24 16.32
CA ARG A 102 -2.07 -13.85 17.44
C ARG A 102 -1.30 -13.56 18.73
N ALA A 103 -0.12 -14.13 18.91
CA ALA A 103 0.70 -13.93 20.10
C ALA A 103 1.37 -12.55 20.10
N THR A 104 1.85 -12.09 18.94
CA THR A 104 2.54 -10.80 18.80
C THR A 104 1.65 -9.67 18.29
N GLY A 105 0.48 -10.00 17.71
CA GLY A 105 -0.41 -9.01 17.11
C GLY A 105 0.09 -8.47 15.77
N GLU A 106 0.92 -9.24 15.07
CA GLU A 106 1.61 -8.82 13.85
C GLU A 106 1.02 -9.48 12.61
N PHE A 107 0.94 -8.69 11.54
CA PHE A 107 0.61 -9.16 10.20
C PHE A 107 1.89 -9.26 9.38
N SER A 108 2.17 -10.45 8.86
CA SER A 108 3.14 -10.68 7.79
C SER A 108 2.39 -10.59 6.46
N VAL A 109 2.45 -9.43 5.80
CA VAL A 109 1.76 -9.18 4.53
C VAL A 109 2.69 -9.53 3.39
N LYS A 110 2.23 -10.39 2.47
CA LYS A 110 3.00 -10.83 1.29
C LYS A 110 2.61 -10.00 0.07
N LEU A 111 3.61 -9.51 -0.66
CA LEU A 111 3.48 -8.85 -1.95
C LEU A 111 3.77 -9.84 -3.08
N LEU A 112 3.22 -9.54 -4.25
CA LEU A 112 3.58 -10.26 -5.46
C LEU A 112 4.97 -9.81 -5.93
N PRO A 113 5.87 -10.73 -6.35
CA PRO A 113 7.20 -10.38 -6.82
C PRO A 113 7.20 -9.33 -7.91
N VAL A 114 6.32 -9.50 -8.90
CA VAL A 114 6.14 -8.58 -10.02
C VAL A 114 5.82 -7.18 -9.53
N LEU A 115 4.82 -7.04 -8.64
CA LEU A 115 4.44 -5.74 -8.10
C LEU A 115 5.58 -5.08 -7.32
N TYR A 116 6.33 -5.84 -6.52
CA TYR A 116 7.48 -5.33 -5.78
C TYR A 116 8.59 -4.82 -6.72
N GLU A 117 8.89 -5.54 -7.79
CA GLU A 117 9.84 -5.09 -8.81
C GLU A 117 9.37 -3.80 -9.48
N TYR A 118 8.09 -3.70 -9.82
CA TYR A 118 7.51 -2.46 -10.35
C TYR A 118 7.59 -1.29 -9.37
N LEU A 119 7.51 -1.56 -8.08
CA LEU A 119 7.62 -0.53 -7.05
C LEU A 119 9.06 -0.08 -6.79
N ILE A 120 10.03 -0.99 -6.92
CA ILE A 120 11.39 -0.78 -6.39
C ILE A 120 12.46 -0.72 -7.47
N LYS A 121 12.28 -1.29 -8.66
CA LYS A 121 13.31 -1.33 -9.71
C LYS A 121 13.12 -0.28 -10.83
N TYR A 122 11.97 0.36 -10.96
CA TYR A 122 11.70 1.30 -12.06
C TYR A 122 12.18 2.73 -11.77
N THR A 123 12.99 3.27 -12.68
CA THR A 123 13.88 4.42 -12.49
C THR A 123 13.22 5.80 -12.36
N VAL A 124 11.96 5.96 -12.77
CA VAL A 124 11.20 7.22 -12.60
C VAL A 124 10.25 7.07 -11.42
N TYR A 125 10.73 7.48 -10.26
CA TYR A 125 9.96 7.47 -9.02
C TYR A 125 9.36 8.84 -8.73
N ALA A 126 8.08 8.86 -8.37
CA ALA A 126 7.47 10.02 -7.72
C ALA A 126 7.42 9.77 -6.20
N PRO A 127 7.97 10.69 -5.37
CA PRO A 127 7.88 10.57 -3.92
C PRO A 127 6.45 10.88 -3.45
N LEU A 128 5.76 9.88 -2.88
CA LEU A 128 4.44 10.07 -2.30
C LEU A 128 4.53 10.27 -0.78
N ASN A 129 4.12 11.45 -0.30
CA ASN A 129 4.08 11.74 1.13
C ASN A 129 2.83 11.11 1.78
N LEU A 130 3.02 10.02 2.52
CA LEU A 130 1.91 9.31 3.17
C LEU A 130 1.20 10.15 4.25
N GLN A 131 1.87 11.14 4.84
CA GLN A 131 1.21 12.06 5.79
C GLN A 131 0.18 12.93 5.07
N VAL A 132 0.48 13.41 3.86
CA VAL A 132 -0.46 14.20 3.04
C VAL A 132 -1.60 13.31 2.57
N VAL A 133 -1.29 12.13 2.03
CA VAL A 133 -2.30 11.16 1.56
C VAL A 133 -3.29 10.77 2.66
N SER A 134 -2.81 10.61 3.89
CA SER A 134 -3.65 10.26 5.03
C SER A 134 -4.68 11.32 5.41
N ARG A 135 -4.50 12.58 4.99
CA ARG A 135 -5.43 13.69 5.28
C ARG A 135 -6.65 13.68 4.36
N PHE A 136 -6.55 13.09 3.18
CA PHE A 136 -7.67 13.03 2.24
C PHE A 136 -8.73 12.03 2.71
N LYS A 137 -10.01 12.43 2.61
CA LYS A 137 -11.17 11.62 3.01
C LYS A 137 -11.69 10.71 1.90
N SER A 138 -11.37 11.00 0.64
CA SER A 138 -11.80 10.23 -0.53
C SER A 138 -10.62 9.58 -1.25
N PHE A 139 -10.82 8.34 -1.70
CA PHE A 139 -9.89 7.61 -2.57
C PHE A 139 -9.56 8.41 -3.83
N TYR A 140 -10.56 9.00 -4.48
CA TYR A 140 -10.37 9.79 -5.70
C TYR A 140 -9.42 10.97 -5.47
N THR A 141 -9.55 11.66 -4.33
CA THR A 141 -8.64 12.76 -3.98
C THR A 141 -7.21 12.26 -3.71
N GLN A 142 -7.05 11.09 -3.10
CA GLN A 142 -5.74 10.47 -2.92
C GLN A 142 -5.08 10.16 -4.27
N ARG A 143 -5.85 9.57 -5.20
CA ARG A 143 -5.37 9.24 -6.56
C ARG A 143 -5.05 10.50 -7.37
N ARG A 144 -5.86 11.55 -7.27
CA ARG A 144 -5.56 12.84 -7.93
C ARG A 144 -4.27 13.46 -7.42
N TYR A 145 -4.05 13.46 -6.10
CA TYR A 145 -2.79 13.93 -5.52
C TYR A 145 -1.61 13.13 -6.04
N GLU A 146 -1.73 11.81 -6.05
CA GLU A 146 -0.71 10.91 -6.58
C GLU A 146 -0.36 11.21 -8.04
N VAL A 147 -1.36 11.48 -8.91
CA VAL A 147 -1.16 11.82 -10.32
C VAL A 147 -0.49 13.20 -10.50
N VAL A 148 -0.82 14.19 -9.65
CA VAL A 148 -0.22 15.53 -9.73
C VAL A 148 1.27 15.50 -9.41
N GLU A 149 1.69 14.71 -8.42
CA GLU A 149 3.10 14.54 -8.06
C GLU A 149 3.94 13.80 -9.15
N GLN A 150 3.33 13.41 -10.28
CA GLN A 150 4.00 12.74 -11.41
C GLN A 150 4.22 13.60 -12.65
N ASN A 151 3.65 14.80 -12.69
CA ASN A 151 3.82 15.75 -13.79
C ASN A 151 4.83 16.83 -13.42
#